data_AF-A0A2G6TPR2-F1
#
_entry.id   AF-A0A2G6TPR2-F1
#
_cell.length_a   1.000
_cell.length_b   1.000
_cell.length_c   1.000
_cell.angle_alpha   90.00
_cell.angle_beta   90.00
_cell.angle_gamma   90.00
#
_symmetry.space_group_name_H-M   'P 1'
#
loop_
_entity.id
_entity.type
_entity.pdbx_description
1 polymer ?
#
loop_
_entity_poly.entity_id
_entity_poly.type
_entity_poly.pdbx_seq_one_letter_code
_entity_poly.pdbx_strand_id
1 'polypeptide(L)'
;MKDKTPSASKSSAPTQAKPSGDGKTKLPGQVGKAPHAPGESDAADASEQGLRLPHERDQSLDATSDAPDPVMRQAHDDIVSGQVDTDMRQTPGLDAEQRKKMVRKQP
;
A
#
# COMPACT_ATOMS: atom_id res chain seq x y z
N MET A 1 1.69 -20.03 -46.59
CA MET A 1 1.01 -20.09 -45.28
C MET A 1 0.91 -18.67 -44.76
N LYS A 2 -0.13 -18.34 -44.00
CA LYS A 2 -0.64 -16.97 -43.81
C LYS A 2 0.30 -16.10 -42.97
N ASP A 3 0.93 -15.12 -43.60
CA ASP A 3 1.54 -13.97 -42.91
C ASP A 3 0.43 -13.00 -42.49
N LYS A 4 0.26 -12.81 -41.17
CA LYS A 4 -0.74 -11.90 -40.59
C LYS A 4 -0.02 -10.85 -39.74
N THR A 5 0.29 -9.74 -40.41
CA THR A 5 0.28 -8.33 -39.93
C THR A 5 0.41 -8.05 -38.42
N PRO A 6 1.38 -7.24 -37.97
CA PRO A 6 1.22 -6.50 -36.71
C PRO A 6 0.24 -5.33 -36.92
N SER A 7 -0.88 -5.35 -36.19
CA SER A 7 -1.85 -4.26 -36.18
C SER A 7 -1.28 -3.05 -35.44
N ALA A 8 -0.93 -2.01 -36.19
CA ALA A 8 -0.60 -0.69 -35.67
C ALA A 8 -1.83 -0.07 -34.97
N SER A 9 -1.89 -0.17 -33.64
CA SER A 9 -2.79 0.63 -32.82
C SER A 9 -2.24 2.06 -32.75
N LYS A 10 -2.84 2.94 -33.56
CA LYS A 10 -2.64 4.39 -33.54
C LYS A 10 -2.97 4.91 -32.14
N SER A 11 -1.96 5.30 -31.37
CA SER A 11 -2.13 6.11 -30.17
C SER A 11 -2.52 7.52 -30.61
N SER A 12 -3.82 7.81 -30.57
CA SER A 12 -4.37 9.16 -30.72
C SER A 12 -3.85 10.05 -29.60
N ALA A 13 -3.03 11.04 -29.96
CA ALA A 13 -2.62 12.10 -29.05
C ALA A 13 -3.86 12.84 -28.51
N PRO A 14 -3.96 13.12 -27.20
CA PRO A 14 -5.03 13.94 -26.67
C PRO A 14 -4.83 15.40 -27.09
N THR A 15 -5.76 15.93 -27.89
CA THR A 15 -5.84 17.36 -28.17
C THR A 15 -6.27 18.08 -26.89
N GLN A 16 -5.35 18.82 -26.26
CA GLN A 16 -5.69 19.67 -25.12
C GLN A 16 -6.59 20.82 -25.59
N ALA A 17 -7.86 20.78 -25.18
CA ALA A 17 -8.75 21.93 -25.31
C ALA A 17 -8.29 23.04 -24.33
N LYS A 18 -8.16 24.26 -24.84
CA LYS A 18 -7.88 25.46 -24.04
C LYS A 18 -9.07 25.69 -23.08
N PRO A 19 -8.86 26.04 -21.80
CA PRO A 19 -9.97 26.40 -20.93
C PRO A 19 -10.48 27.78 -21.35
N SER A 20 -11.72 27.84 -21.83
CA SER A 20 -12.46 29.10 -21.92
C SER A 20 -12.68 29.61 -20.51
N GLY A 21 -11.97 30.68 -20.14
CA GLY A 21 -12.14 31.35 -18.86
C GLY A 21 -13.44 32.15 -18.86
N ASP A 22 -14.54 31.54 -18.41
CA ASP A 22 -15.74 32.29 -18.03
C ASP A 22 -15.44 33.02 -16.71
N GLY A 23 -15.06 34.29 -16.86
CA GLY A 23 -14.78 35.21 -15.75
C GLY A 23 -16.01 35.45 -14.88
N LYS A 24 -16.26 34.56 -13.92
CA LYS A 24 -17.17 34.82 -12.79
C LYS A 24 -16.35 35.48 -11.69
N THR A 25 -16.49 36.80 -11.57
CA THR A 25 -15.90 37.56 -10.46
C THR A 25 -16.48 37.06 -9.13
N LYS A 26 -15.61 36.54 -8.25
CA LYS A 26 -15.98 36.09 -6.91
C LYS A 26 -16.47 37.30 -6.10
N LEU A 27 -17.68 37.23 -5.55
CA LEU A 27 -18.22 38.26 -4.64
C LEU A 27 -17.25 38.49 -3.46
N PRO A 28 -16.98 39.75 -3.07
CA PRO A 28 -16.10 40.04 -1.94
C PRO A 28 -16.83 39.63 -0.64
N GLY A 29 -16.32 38.61 0.05
CA GLY A 29 -16.90 38.15 1.31
C GLY A 29 -16.61 36.69 1.66
N GLN A 30 -16.20 35.86 0.70
CA GLN A 30 -15.69 34.52 0.99
C GLN A 30 -14.17 34.55 1.11
N VAL A 31 -13.69 35.17 2.19
CA VAL A 31 -12.38 34.86 2.74
C VAL A 31 -12.51 33.49 3.41
N GLY A 32 -11.60 32.56 3.08
CA GLY A 32 -11.60 31.22 3.66
C GLY A 32 -11.48 31.28 5.18
N LYS A 33 -11.95 30.24 5.87
CA LYS A 33 -11.74 30.09 7.32
C LYS A 33 -10.25 30.24 7.62
N ALA A 34 -9.93 31.00 8.67
CA ALA A 34 -8.55 31.15 9.11
C ALA A 34 -7.95 29.77 9.46
N PRO A 35 -6.65 29.55 9.21
CA PRO A 35 -6.00 28.32 9.64
C PRO A 35 -6.06 28.22 11.16
N HIS A 36 -6.44 27.05 11.68
CA HIS A 36 -6.46 26.80 13.11
C HIS A 36 -5.04 26.83 13.68
N ALA A 37 -4.89 27.41 14.87
CA ALA A 37 -3.63 27.37 15.58
C ALA A 37 -3.29 25.92 16.02
N PRO A 38 -2.00 25.57 16.16
CA PRO A 38 -1.61 24.29 16.71
C PRO A 38 -2.21 24.10 18.11
N GLY A 39 -3.06 23.08 18.29
CA GLY A 39 -3.77 22.79 19.54
C GLY A 39 -5.21 23.33 19.61
N GLU A 40 -5.62 24.15 18.64
CA GLU A 40 -6.99 24.62 18.50
C GLU A 40 -7.79 23.57 17.70
N SER A 41 -8.33 22.60 18.42
CA SER A 41 -9.40 21.76 17.89
C SER A 41 -10.73 22.42 18.26
N ASP A 42 -11.68 22.48 17.33
CA ASP A 42 -13.07 22.73 17.69
C ASP A 42 -13.48 21.58 18.62
N ALA A 43 -13.50 21.86 19.93
CA ALA A 43 -13.73 20.85 20.96
C ALA A 43 -15.04 20.09 20.74
N ALA A 44 -16.00 20.70 20.04
CA ALA A 44 -17.27 20.11 19.66
C ALA A 44 -17.18 19.00 18.60
N ASP A 45 -16.10 18.90 17.80
CA ASP A 45 -16.02 17.91 16.70
C ASP A 45 -15.03 16.76 17.00
N ALA A 46 -14.02 17.01 17.83
CA ALA A 46 -13.02 15.98 18.18
C ALA A 46 -13.37 15.17 19.44
N SER A 47 -14.18 15.73 20.35
CA SER A 47 -14.53 15.08 21.63
C SER A 47 -15.94 14.49 21.68
N GLU A 48 -16.84 14.93 20.80
CA GLU A 48 -18.23 14.41 20.75
C GLU A 48 -18.44 13.33 19.67
N GLN A 49 -17.49 13.12 18.75
CA GLN A 49 -17.62 12.11 17.67
C GLN A 49 -16.36 11.24 17.51
N GLY A 50 -16.25 10.21 18.36
CA GLY A 50 -15.80 8.88 17.91
C GLY A 50 -14.30 8.62 17.71
N LEU A 51 -13.38 9.54 18.00
CA LEU A 51 -11.95 9.22 17.97
C LEU A 51 -11.53 8.48 19.25
N ARG A 52 -11.03 7.26 19.08
CA ARG A 52 -10.51 6.41 20.17
C ARG A 52 -9.39 7.10 20.94
N LEU A 53 -9.38 6.90 22.26
CA LEU A 53 -8.29 7.31 23.13
C LEU A 53 -6.98 6.62 22.69
N PRO A 54 -5.80 7.19 23.00
CA PRO A 54 -4.52 6.61 22.59
C PRO A 54 -4.38 5.12 22.98
N HIS A 55 -4.69 4.79 24.23
CA HIS A 55 -4.61 3.41 24.74
C HIS A 55 -5.72 2.49 24.17
N GLU A 56 -6.84 3.03 23.70
CA GLU A 56 -7.87 2.26 23.01
C GLU A 56 -7.50 1.99 21.56
N ARG A 57 -6.82 2.94 20.91
CA ARG A 57 -6.29 2.78 19.55
C ARG A 57 -5.15 1.76 19.55
N ASP A 58 -4.27 1.81 20.53
CA ASP A 58 -3.14 0.88 20.64
C ASP A 58 -3.59 -0.56 20.89
N GLN A 59 -4.73 -0.76 21.56
CA GLN A 59 -5.33 -2.09 21.79
C GLN A 59 -6.30 -2.50 20.68
N SER A 60 -6.48 -1.68 19.64
CA SER A 60 -7.38 -2.01 18.53
C SER A 60 -6.74 -3.02 17.57
N LEU A 61 -7.56 -3.95 17.07
CA LEU A 61 -7.16 -4.93 16.06
C LEU A 61 -7.45 -4.46 14.63
N ASP A 62 -8.14 -3.32 14.47
CA ASP A 62 -8.61 -2.80 13.18
C ASP A 62 -7.47 -2.49 12.19
N ALA A 63 -6.25 -2.29 12.70
CA ALA A 63 -5.06 -2.04 11.90
C ALA A 63 -4.49 -3.30 11.23
N THR A 64 -4.94 -4.49 11.64
CA THR A 64 -4.47 -5.79 11.12
C THR A 64 -5.61 -6.56 10.48
N SER A 65 -5.35 -7.20 9.34
CA SER A 65 -6.31 -8.11 8.71
C SER A 65 -6.48 -9.38 9.55
N ASP A 66 -7.71 -9.84 9.75
CA ASP A 66 -8.03 -11.12 10.41
C ASP A 66 -7.38 -12.32 9.71
N ALA A 67 -7.29 -12.26 8.38
CA ALA A 67 -6.73 -13.32 7.58
C ALA A 67 -5.25 -13.04 7.25
N PRO A 68 -4.37 -14.06 7.34
CA PRO A 68 -2.99 -13.93 6.90
C PRO A 68 -2.95 -13.79 5.37
N ASP A 69 -2.01 -12.96 4.90
CA ASP A 69 -1.71 -12.76 3.48
C ASP A 69 -1.41 -14.11 2.80
N PRO A 70 -1.90 -14.36 1.57
CA PRO A 70 -1.58 -15.58 0.83
C PRO A 70 -0.08 -15.89 0.76
N VAL A 71 0.80 -14.88 0.67
CA VAL A 71 2.25 -15.08 0.65
C VAL A 71 2.76 -15.61 1.99
N MET A 72 2.19 -15.16 3.12
CA MET A 72 2.53 -15.70 4.43
C MET A 72 2.11 -17.16 4.58
N ARG A 73 0.95 -17.55 4.03
CA ARG A 73 0.50 -18.95 4.03
C ARG A 73 1.44 -19.83 3.21
N GLN A 74 1.83 -19.38 2.02
CA GLN A 74 2.78 -20.12 1.18
C GLN A 74 4.11 -20.31 1.90
N ALA A 75 4.66 -19.25 2.49
CA ALA A 75 5.92 -19.33 3.23
C ALA A 75 5.83 -20.30 4.42
N HIS A 76 4.70 -20.34 5.12
CA HIS A 76 4.44 -21.34 6.16
C HIS A 76 4.49 -22.76 5.59
N ASP A 77 3.77 -23.03 4.51
CA ASP A 77 3.70 -24.36 3.91
C ASP A 77 5.05 -24.80 3.33
N ASP A 78 5.84 -23.87 2.79
CA ASP A 78 7.23 -24.11 2.35
C ASP A 78 8.11 -24.54 3.53
N ILE A 79 8.02 -23.86 4.67
CA ILE A 79 8.76 -24.23 5.88
C ILE A 79 8.30 -25.60 6.41
N VAL A 80 6.99 -25.85 6.48
CA VAL A 80 6.41 -27.12 6.94
C VAL A 80 6.82 -28.29 6.04
N SER A 81 6.88 -28.06 4.73
CA SER A 81 7.36 -29.05 3.75
C SER A 81 8.88 -29.20 3.71
N GLY A 82 9.62 -28.39 4.50
CA GLY A 82 11.07 -28.43 4.61
C GLY A 82 11.79 -27.84 3.40
N GLN A 83 11.11 -26.98 2.62
CA GLN A 83 11.75 -26.17 1.59
C GLN A 83 12.64 -25.12 2.23
N VAL A 84 13.72 -24.78 1.53
CA VAL A 84 14.79 -23.91 2.01
C VAL A 84 15.20 -23.00 0.87
N ASP A 85 15.56 -21.76 1.18
CA ASP A 85 16.13 -20.85 0.19
C ASP A 85 17.45 -21.41 -0.38
N THR A 86 17.45 -21.69 -1.67
CA THR A 86 18.57 -22.32 -2.38
C THR A 86 19.58 -21.32 -2.94
N ASP A 87 19.16 -20.08 -3.22
CA ASP A 87 20.02 -19.13 -3.97
C ASP A 87 21.09 -18.46 -3.08
N MET A 88 20.99 -18.71 -1.78
CA MET A 88 21.88 -18.26 -0.73
C MET A 88 22.03 -16.74 -0.58
N ARG A 89 21.18 -15.93 -1.24
CA ARG A 89 21.28 -14.47 -1.22
C ARG A 89 20.71 -13.86 0.06
N GLN A 90 19.79 -14.56 0.71
CA GLN A 90 19.17 -14.09 1.94
C GLN A 90 19.93 -14.57 3.18
N THR A 91 19.80 -13.82 4.27
CA THR A 91 20.29 -14.22 5.59
C THR A 91 19.47 -15.43 6.08
N PRO A 92 20.11 -16.56 6.43
CA PRO A 92 19.40 -17.73 6.94
C PRO A 92 18.58 -17.40 8.19
N GLY A 93 17.33 -17.86 8.22
CA GLY A 93 16.41 -17.65 9.33
C GLY A 93 16.16 -18.94 10.12
N LEU A 94 14.88 -19.28 10.27
CA LEU A 94 14.42 -20.52 10.93
C LEU A 94 14.93 -21.80 10.23
N ASP A 95 15.21 -21.72 8.94
CA ASP A 95 15.68 -22.81 8.08
C ASP A 95 17.21 -22.99 8.08
N ALA A 96 17.96 -22.21 8.87
CA ALA A 96 19.42 -22.14 8.81
C ALA A 96 20.11 -23.51 8.94
N GLU A 97 19.67 -24.37 9.86
CA GLU A 97 20.24 -25.70 10.05
C GLU A 97 19.93 -26.64 8.87
N GLN A 98 18.73 -26.53 8.30
CA GLN A 98 18.33 -27.30 7.13
C GLN A 98 19.16 -26.87 5.91
N ARG A 99 19.33 -25.56 5.72
CA ARG A 99 20.20 -24.97 4.70
C ARG A 99 21.64 -25.45 4.82
N LYS A 100 22.23 -25.42 6.01
CA LYS A 100 23.59 -25.94 6.25
C LYS A 100 23.73 -27.41 5.84
N LYS A 101 22.73 -28.24 6.14
CA LYS A 101 22.73 -29.66 5.74
C LYS A 101 22.65 -29.83 4.22
N MET A 102 21.79 -29.07 3.54
CA MET A 102 21.65 -29.15 2.08
C MET A 102 22.91 -28.66 1.36
N VAL A 103 23.53 -27.57 1.80
CA VAL A 103 24.79 -27.05 1.24
C VAL A 103 25.95 -28.04 1.49
N ARG A 104 26.09 -28.57 2.71
CA ARG A 104 27.17 -29.51 3.05
C ARG A 104 27.06 -30.87 2.35
N LYS A 105 25.90 -31.20 1.79
CA LYS A 105 25.64 -32.47 1.09
C LYS A 105 25.85 -32.37 -0.42
N GLN A 106 26.04 -31.17 -0.98
CA GLN A 106 26.42 -31.01 -2.38
C GLN A 106 27.91 -31.40 -2.54
N PRO A 107 28.26 -32.22 -3.56
CA PRO A 107 29.63 -32.69 -3.80
C PRO A 107 30.60 -31.56 -4.18
#